data_AF-A0AA95N537-F1
#
_entry.id   AF-A0AA95N537-F1
#
_cell.length_a   1.000
_cell.length_b   1.000
_cell.length_c   1.000
_cell.angle_alpha   90.00
_cell.angle_beta   90.00
_cell.angle_gamma   90.00
#
_symmetry.space_group_name_H-M   'P 1'
#
loop_
_entity.id
_entity.type
_entity.pdbx_description
1 polymer ?
#
loop_
_entity_poly.entity_id
_entity_poly.type
_entity_poly.pdbx_seq_one_letter_code
_entity_poly.pdbx_strand_id
1 'polypeptide(L)'
;MSDFQIENQRAVIDIRERVLKGEHPRREIINFVKSAPVGTIFEIHLPHRGEPLVATFQSLGMNAIVNEIEPAHFRLMAIKLNEI
;
A
#
# COMPACT_ATOMS: atom_id res chain seq x y z
N MET A 1 -13.11 2.50 9.23
CA MET A 1 -12.91 3.52 8.19
C MET A 1 -11.44 3.44 7.81
N SER A 2 -11.12 3.15 6.55
CA SER A 2 -9.73 3.18 6.08
C SER A 2 -9.39 4.63 5.79
N ASP A 3 -8.71 5.30 6.71
CA ASP A 3 -8.28 6.69 6.54
C ASP A 3 -7.11 6.73 5.57
N PHE A 4 -7.42 6.84 4.27
CA PHE A 4 -6.42 7.13 3.23
C PHE A 4 -6.05 8.61 3.31
N GLN A 5 -5.22 8.97 4.29
CA GLN A 5 -4.75 10.34 4.49
C GLN A 5 -3.26 10.44 4.18
N ILE A 6 -2.88 11.51 3.46
CA ILE A 6 -1.48 11.83 3.19
C ILE A 6 -1.04 12.87 4.22
N GLU A 7 -0.20 12.47 5.17
CA GLU A 7 0.44 13.37 6.12
C GLU A 7 1.93 13.50 5.78
N ASN A 8 2.41 14.72 5.54
CA ASN A 8 3.82 14.98 5.24
C ASN A 8 4.41 14.09 4.12
N GLN A 9 3.66 13.94 3.01
CA GLN A 9 3.99 13.07 1.86
C GLN A 9 3.95 11.55 2.15
N ARG A 10 3.48 11.13 3.33
CA ARG A 10 3.31 9.71 3.68
C ARG A 10 1.84 9.37 3.79
N ALA A 11 1.41 8.32 3.10
CA ALA A 11 0.09 7.74 3.23
C ALA A 11 0.18 6.43 4.00
N VAL A 12 -0.39 6.38 5.20
CA VAL A 12 -0.45 5.16 6.02
C VAL A 12 -1.82 4.52 5.85
N ILE A 13 -1.83 3.25 5.47
CA ILE A 13 -3.04 2.50 5.14
C ILE A 13 -3.00 1.17 5.90
N ASP A 14 -3.88 0.99 6.88
CA ASP A 14 -4.08 -0.33 7.52
C ASP A 14 -5.31 -1.02 6.94
N ILE A 15 -5.08 -2.18 6.30
CA ILE A 15 -6.15 -3.04 5.77
C ILE A 15 -6.15 -4.44 6.39
N ARG A 16 -5.39 -4.68 7.46
CA ARG A 16 -5.30 -6.00 8.10
C ARG A 16 -6.67 -6.55 8.47
N GLU A 17 -7.46 -5.77 9.20
CA GLU A 17 -8.80 -6.20 9.61
C GLU A 17 -9.73 -6.48 8.42
N ARG A 18 -9.66 -5.63 7.38
CA ARG A 18 -10.50 -5.77 6.20
C ARG A 18 -10.16 -7.05 5.43
N VAL A 19 -8.88 -7.31 5.22
CA VAL A 19 -8.41 -8.54 4.56
C VAL A 19 -8.76 -9.77 5.39
N LEU A 20 -8.63 -9.72 6.72
CA LEU A 20 -9.04 -10.82 7.61
C LEU A 20 -10.54 -11.09 7.57
N LYS A 21 -11.36 -10.07 7.28
CA LYS A 21 -12.81 -10.19 7.05
C LYS A 21 -13.17 -10.69 5.64
N GLY A 22 -12.18 -10.99 4.80
CA GLY A 22 -12.37 -11.47 3.42
C GLY A 22 -12.52 -10.34 2.39
N GLU A 23 -12.25 -9.08 2.75
CA GLU A 23 -12.28 -7.97 1.81
C GLU A 23 -11.01 -7.93 0.94
N HIS A 24 -11.16 -7.47 -0.30
CA HIS A 24 -10.07 -7.30 -1.25
C HIS A 24 -9.95 -5.83 -1.71
N PRO A 25 -9.39 -4.93 -0.87
CA PRO A 25 -9.30 -3.48 -1.15
C PRO A 25 -8.28 -3.12 -2.24
N ARG A 26 -7.79 -4.09 -3.04
CA ARG A 26 -6.76 -3.90 -4.06
C ARG A 26 -7.11 -2.76 -5.03
N ARG A 27 -8.37 -2.70 -5.48
CA ARG A 27 -8.81 -1.65 -6.42
C ARG A 27 -8.80 -0.26 -5.80
N GLU A 28 -9.25 -0.14 -4.54
CA GLU A 28 -9.23 1.13 -3.79
C GLU A 28 -7.81 1.65 -3.63
N ILE A 29 -6.89 0.76 -3.22
CA ILE A 29 -5.47 1.09 -3.04
C ILE A 29 -4.85 1.56 -4.36
N ILE A 30 -5.08 0.85 -5.47
CA ILE A 30 -4.53 1.22 -6.77
C ILE A 30 -5.05 2.59 -7.22
N ASN A 31 -6.35 2.85 -7.04
CA ASN A 31 -6.94 4.14 -7.40
C ASN A 31 -6.34 5.28 -6.58
N PHE A 32 -6.21 5.07 -5.27
CA PHE A 32 -5.59 6.03 -4.37
C PHE A 32 -4.14 6.34 -4.78
N VAL A 33 -3.34 5.31 -5.02
CA VAL A 33 -1.94 5.43 -5.43
C VAL A 33 -1.79 6.18 -6.76
N LYS A 34 -2.65 5.92 -7.74
CA LYS A 34 -2.67 6.65 -9.01
C LYS A 34 -2.97 8.14 -8.81
N SER A 35 -3.95 8.45 -7.96
CA SER A 35 -4.39 9.83 -7.69
C SER A 35 -3.43 10.64 -6.80
N ALA A 36 -2.55 9.97 -6.07
CA ALA A 36 -1.63 10.63 -5.15
C ALA A 36 -0.51 11.38 -5.90
N PRO A 37 0.02 12.47 -5.34
CA PRO A 37 1.15 13.20 -5.93
C PRO A 37 2.43 12.35 -6.03
N VAL A 38 3.28 12.67 -7.00
CA VAL A 38 4.67 12.18 -7.05
C VAL A 38 5.40 12.60 -5.78
N GLY A 39 6.26 11.72 -5.26
CA GLY A 39 6.94 11.86 -3.97
C GLY A 39 6.18 11.22 -2.81
N THR A 40 4.93 10.78 -3.01
CA THR A 40 4.16 10.13 -1.96
C THR A 40 4.76 8.77 -1.59
N ILE A 41 4.98 8.57 -0.29
CA ILE A 41 5.40 7.32 0.34
C ILE A 41 4.16 6.60 0.85
N PHE A 42 3.87 5.43 0.33
CA PHE A 42 2.79 4.57 0.80
C PHE A 42 3.33 3.58 1.81
N GLU A 43 2.63 3.46 2.92
CA GLU A 43 2.85 2.45 3.94
C GLU A 43 1.58 1.67 4.15
N ILE A 44 1.58 0.41 3.73
CA ILE A 44 0.39 -0.44 3.73
C ILE A 44 0.62 -1.62 4.67
N HIS A 45 -0.21 -1.73 5.71
CA HIS A 45 -0.19 -2.84 6.64
C HIS A 45 -1.14 -3.96 6.18
N LEU A 46 -0.61 -5.18 6.14
CA LEU A 46 -1.23 -6.37 5.56
C LEU A 46 -1.11 -7.56 6.52
N PRO A 47 -2.08 -8.48 6.56
CA PRO A 47 -2.01 -9.66 7.43
C PRO A 47 -1.24 -10.82 6.79
N HIS A 48 -0.95 -10.71 5.49
CA HIS A 48 -0.24 -11.71 4.68
C HIS A 48 0.79 -11.03 3.78
N ARG A 49 1.72 -11.82 3.20
CA ARG A 49 2.70 -11.33 2.24
C ARG A 49 1.99 -10.72 1.03
N GLY A 50 2.04 -9.39 0.93
CA GLY A 50 1.38 -8.60 -0.11
C GLY A 50 1.97 -8.70 -1.50
N GLU A 51 2.56 -9.84 -1.88
CA GLU A 51 3.28 -10.02 -3.15
C GLU A 51 2.47 -9.58 -4.38
N PRO A 52 1.16 -9.87 -4.50
CA PRO A 52 0.36 -9.36 -5.63
C PRO A 52 0.29 -7.83 -5.68
N LEU A 53 0.29 -7.17 -4.52
CA LEU A 53 0.23 -5.72 -4.41
C LEU A 53 1.60 -5.10 -4.75
N VAL A 54 2.70 -5.74 -4.30
CA VAL A 54 4.07 -5.37 -4.68
C VAL A 54 4.26 -5.41 -6.19
N ALA A 55 3.90 -6.53 -6.83
CA ALA A 55 4.02 -6.69 -8.28
C ALA A 55 3.20 -5.63 -9.02
N THR A 56 2.01 -5.31 -8.51
CA THR A 56 1.18 -4.24 -9.06
C THR A 56 1.91 -2.90 -8.96
N PHE A 57 2.50 -2.57 -7.81
CA PHE A 57 3.18 -1.30 -7.62
C PHE A 57 4.44 -1.18 -8.47
N GLN A 58 5.21 -2.27 -8.59
CA GLN A 58 6.36 -2.33 -9.49
C GLN A 58 5.94 -2.15 -10.96
N SER A 59 4.83 -2.74 -11.40
CA SER A 59 4.30 -2.55 -12.75
C SER A 59 3.85 -1.11 -13.04
N LEU A 60 3.51 -0.36 -11.99
CA LEU A 60 3.17 1.05 -12.03
C LEU A 60 4.44 1.96 -11.97
N GLY A 61 5.64 1.38 -11.99
CA GLY A 61 6.90 2.13 -11.96
C GLY A 61 7.30 2.62 -10.56
N MET A 62 6.71 2.07 -9.50
CA MET A 62 7.06 2.41 -8.12
C MET A 62 8.06 1.41 -7.55
N ASN A 63 8.98 1.92 -6.73
CA ASN A 63 9.78 1.05 -5.88
C ASN A 63 8.90 0.57 -4.73
N ALA A 64 8.68 -0.75 -4.64
CA ALA A 64 7.88 -1.37 -3.59
C ALA A 64 8.67 -2.48 -2.89
N ILE A 65 8.64 -2.48 -1.56
CA ILE A 65 9.26 -3.48 -0.69
C ILE A 65 8.24 -3.98 0.31
N VAL A 66 8.36 -5.24 0.74
CA VAL A 66 7.53 -5.82 1.82
C VAL A 66 8.46 -6.35 2.89
N ASN A 67 8.20 -5.94 4.13
CA ASN A 67 8.88 -6.43 5.31
C ASN A 67 7.86 -7.06 6.26
N GLU A 68 8.23 -8.17 6.89
CA GLU A 68 7.50 -8.71 8.02
C GLU A 68 7.99 -7.99 9.28
N ILE A 69 7.09 -7.29 9.97
CA ILE A 69 7.42 -6.50 11.16
C ILE A 69 7.02 -7.20 12.45
N GLU A 70 5.99 -8.04 12.40
CA GLU A 70 5.57 -8.97 13.44
C GLU A 70 4.97 -10.23 12.78
N PRO A 71 4.80 -11.36 13.50
CA PRO A 71 4.13 -12.54 12.95
C PRO A 71 2.74 -12.19 12.41
N ALA A 72 2.47 -12.54 11.15
CA ALA A 72 1.24 -12.17 10.43
C ALA A 72 0.99 -10.65 10.31
N HIS A 73 2.05 -9.84 10.40
CA HIS A 73 2.00 -8.40 10.14
C HIS A 73 3.09 -8.01 9.15
N PHE A 74 2.64 -7.71 7.93
CA PHE A 74 3.49 -7.27 6.85
C PHE A 74 3.29 -5.79 6.60
N ARG A 75 4.39 -5.09 6.38
CA ARG A 75 4.42 -3.69 5.98
C ARG A 75 4.97 -3.60 4.57
N LEU A 76 4.10 -3.21 3.64
CA LEU A 76 4.49 -2.82 2.29
C LEU A 76 4.83 -1.33 2.30
N MET A 77 6.03 -1.00 1.84
CA MET A 77 6.42 0.39 1.60
C MET A 77 6.60 0.61 0.11
N ALA A 78 6.07 1.69 -0.43
CA ALA A 78 6.31 2.07 -1.81
C ALA A 78 6.43 3.58 -1.98
N ILE A 79 7.17 4.02 -3.00
CA ILE A 79 7.31 5.43 -3.34
C ILE A 79 6.90 5.69 -4.78
N LYS A 80 6.03 6.68 -5.00
CA LYS A 80 5.66 7.15 -6.33
C LYS A 80 6.75 8.10 -6.83
N LEU A 81 7.57 7.64 -7.77
CA LEU A 81 8.68 8.43 -8.32
C LEU A 81 8.30 9.24 -9.56
N ASN A 82 7.30 8.77 -10.31
CA ASN A 82 6.84 9.37 -11.57
C ASN A 82 5.30 9.37 -11.63
N GLU A 83 4.73 10.15 -12.56
CA GLU A 83 3.31 10.03 -12.92
C GLU A 83 3.04 8.68 -13.62
N ILE A 84 1.85 8.12 -13.39
CA ILE A 84 1.45 6.76 -13.80
C ILE A 84 0.08 6.78 -14.46
#